data_AF-A0A645APA5-F1
#
_entry.id   AF-A0A645APA5-F1
#
_cell.length_a   1.000
_cell.length_b   1.000
_cell.length_c   1.000
_cell.angle_alpha   90.00
_cell.angle_beta   90.00
_cell.angle_gamma   90.00
#
_symmetry.space_group_name_H-M   'P 1'
#
loop_
_entity.id
_entity.type
_entity.pdbx_description
1 polymer ?
#
loop_
_entity_poly.entity_id
_entity_poly.type
_entity_poly.pdbx_seq_one_letter_code
_entity_poly.pdbx_strand_id
1 'polypeptide(L)'
;MLTSADLAHERIQHVKDVLNDPQALENKYVVPVSNLDGSETKQAMSPIRFALDEPTSIEDIAPTVLRHSPLVGQHSAEILLENGYTQEEVARLLAEQIISVDQY
;
A
#
# COMPACT_ATOMS: atom_id res chain seq x y z
N MET A 1 -26.17 23.48 -16.95
CA MET A 1 -25.70 24.63 -17.77
C MET A 1 -24.31 24.38 -18.37
N LEU A 2 -23.30 23.94 -17.61
CA LEU A 2 -21.96 23.66 -18.16
C LEU A 2 -21.91 22.36 -19.00
N THR A 3 -22.42 21.24 -18.47
CA THR A 3 -22.48 19.95 -19.19
C THR A 3 -23.27 20.04 -20.50
N SER A 4 -24.41 20.73 -20.49
CA SER A 4 -25.27 20.91 -21.66
C SER A 4 -24.63 21.73 -22.78
N ALA A 5 -23.59 22.49 -22.46
CA ALA A 5 -22.82 23.29 -23.41
C ALA A 5 -21.52 22.59 -23.85
N ASP A 6 -21.33 21.32 -23.49
CA ASP A 6 -20.11 20.54 -23.74
C ASP A 6 -18.82 21.22 -23.24
N LEU A 7 -18.93 21.91 -22.10
CA LEU A 7 -17.80 22.54 -21.45
C LEU A 7 -17.21 21.57 -20.42
N ALA A 8 -15.92 21.26 -20.55
CA ALA A 8 -15.18 20.50 -19.55
C ALA A 8 -15.16 21.27 -18.22
N HIS A 9 -15.66 20.64 -17.16
CA HIS A 9 -15.71 21.19 -15.82
C HIS A 9 -15.70 20.05 -14.80
N GLU A 10 -15.24 20.34 -13.59
CA GLU A 10 -15.29 19.44 -12.46
C GLU A 10 -15.39 20.25 -11.17
N ARG A 11 -15.90 19.66 -10.10
CA ARG A 11 -15.89 20.24 -8.75
C ARG A 11 -14.50 20.08 -8.15
N ILE A 12 -13.99 21.14 -7.49
CA ILE A 12 -12.80 21.01 -6.64
C ILE A 12 -13.19 20.14 -5.44
N GLN A 13 -12.66 18.91 -5.40
CA GLN A 13 -12.93 17.94 -4.34
C GLN A 13 -12.07 18.18 -3.11
N HIS A 14 -12.62 17.94 -1.92
CA HIS A 14 -11.83 17.73 -0.72
C HIS A 14 -11.47 16.25 -0.54
N VAL A 15 -10.44 15.96 0.25
CA VAL A 15 -10.00 14.58 0.54
C VAL A 15 -11.16 13.70 1.03
N LYS A 16 -11.99 14.23 1.94
CA LYS A 16 -13.16 13.49 2.48
C LYS A 16 -14.19 13.10 1.41
N ASP A 17 -14.27 13.84 0.31
CA ASP A 17 -15.20 13.57 -0.77
C ASP A 17 -14.69 12.38 -1.60
N VAL A 18 -13.38 12.35 -1.86
CA VAL A 18 -12.70 11.27 -2.61
C VAL A 18 -12.78 9.92 -1.89
N LEU A 19 -12.75 9.92 -0.55
CA LEU A 19 -12.83 8.68 0.24
C LEU A 19 -14.13 7.89 0.01
N ASN A 20 -15.19 8.55 -0.46
CA ASN A 20 -16.50 7.94 -0.74
C ASN A 20 -16.95 8.19 -2.19
N ASP A 21 -16.03 8.58 -3.06
CA ASP A 21 -16.32 8.82 -4.47
C ASP A 21 -16.65 7.49 -5.16
N PRO A 22 -17.85 7.33 -5.75
CA PRO A 22 -18.26 6.07 -6.36
C PRO A 22 -17.30 5.60 -7.45
N GLN A 23 -16.79 6.53 -8.27
CA GLN A 23 -15.85 6.21 -9.35
C GLN A 23 -14.51 5.74 -8.77
N ALA A 24 -14.01 6.38 -7.72
CA ALA A 24 -12.78 5.96 -7.06
C ALA A 24 -12.88 4.58 -6.39
N LEU A 25 -14.05 4.26 -5.80
CA LEU A 25 -14.28 2.98 -5.13
C LEU A 25 -14.52 1.85 -6.14
N GLU A 26 -15.36 2.08 -7.15
CA GLU A 26 -15.64 1.10 -8.21
C GLU A 26 -14.39 0.72 -8.99
N ASN A 27 -13.50 1.69 -9.26
CA ASN A 27 -12.22 1.47 -9.95
C ASN A 27 -11.07 1.06 -9.01
N LYS A 28 -11.36 0.81 -7.73
CA LYS A 28 -10.39 0.38 -6.71
C LYS A 28 -9.19 1.32 -6.57
N TYR A 29 -9.36 2.63 -6.83
CA TYR A 29 -8.30 3.62 -6.63
C TYR A 29 -8.05 3.85 -5.15
N VAL A 30 -9.09 3.71 -4.33
CA VAL A 30 -9.01 3.71 -2.88
C VAL A 30 -9.61 2.40 -2.37
N VAL A 31 -8.83 1.59 -1.66
CA VAL A 31 -9.29 0.29 -1.15
C VAL A 31 -9.07 0.18 0.35
N PRO A 32 -9.91 -0.59 1.08
CA PRO A 32 -9.63 -0.93 2.47
C PRO A 32 -8.42 -1.86 2.54
N VAL A 33 -7.53 -1.57 3.49
CA VAL A 33 -6.35 -2.36 3.82
C VAL A 33 -6.35 -2.58 5.33
N SER A 34 -6.34 -3.84 5.76
CA SER A 34 -6.19 -4.19 7.16
C SER A 34 -4.81 -3.78 7.67
N ASN A 35 -4.73 -3.35 8.92
CA ASN A 35 -3.48 -3.06 9.61
C ASN A 35 -3.05 -4.27 10.46
N LEU A 36 -1.84 -4.23 11.01
CA LEU A 36 -1.32 -5.30 11.87
C LEU A 36 -2.18 -5.52 13.12
N ASP A 37 -2.85 -4.48 13.62
CA ASP A 37 -3.75 -4.52 14.78
C ASP A 37 -5.18 -4.96 14.45
N GLY A 38 -5.45 -5.31 13.20
CA GLY A 38 -6.78 -5.69 12.73
C GLY A 38 -7.72 -4.50 12.48
N SER A 39 -7.28 -3.26 12.71
CA SER A 39 -8.01 -2.07 12.24
C SER A 39 -7.92 -1.95 10.72
N GLU A 40 -8.78 -1.13 10.11
CA GLU A 40 -8.77 -0.92 8.65
C GLU A 40 -8.47 0.55 8.31
N THR A 41 -7.65 0.73 7.26
CA THR A 41 -7.41 2.05 6.66
C THR A 41 -7.73 2.03 5.18
N LYS A 42 -8.20 3.16 4.64
CA LYS A 42 -8.32 3.35 3.20
C LYS A 42 -6.98 3.82 2.64
N GLN A 43 -6.45 3.11 1.65
CA GLN A 43 -5.19 3.46 1.01
C GLN A 43 -5.40 3.75 -0.47
N ALA A 44 -4.65 4.72 -1.00
CA ALA A 44 -4.57 4.98 -2.42
C ALA A 44 -3.73 3.88 -3.07
N MET A 45 -4.23 3.32 -4.17
CA MET A 45 -3.58 2.26 -4.92
C MET A 45 -2.75 2.83 -6.08
N SER A 46 -1.95 1.99 -6.73
CA SER A 46 -1.18 2.40 -7.91
C SER A 46 -2.08 3.13 -8.92
N PRO A 47 -1.72 4.34 -9.37
CA PRO A 47 -2.53 5.12 -10.29
C PRO A 47 -2.57 4.51 -11.70
N ILE A 48 -1.67 3.57 -11.98
CA ILE A 48 -1.57 2.85 -13.24
C ILE A 48 -1.93 1.38 -13.01
N ARG A 49 -2.69 0.82 -13.94
CA ARG A 49 -3.11 -0.58 -13.96
C ARG A 49 -2.32 -1.33 -15.03
N PHE A 50 -1.92 -2.55 -14.72
CA PHE A 50 -1.19 -3.43 -15.62
C PHE A 50 -2.01 -4.68 -15.86
N ALA A 51 -2.14 -5.08 -17.12
CA ALA A 51 -2.74 -6.33 -17.54
C ALA A 51 -1.90 -6.92 -18.67
N LEU A 52 -1.81 -8.25 -18.73
CA LEU A 52 -1.14 -8.95 -19.84
C LEU A 52 -2.07 -9.11 -21.04
N ASP A 53 -3.37 -9.25 -20.77
CA ASP A 53 -4.45 -9.35 -21.73
C ASP A 53 -5.45 -8.21 -21.52
N GLU A 54 -6.33 -7.95 -22.48
CA GLU A 54 -7.39 -6.94 -22.34
C GLU A 54 -8.30 -7.27 -21.14
N PRO A 55 -8.39 -6.39 -20.13
CA PRO A 55 -9.20 -6.67 -18.94
C PRO A 55 -10.68 -6.67 -19.27
N THR A 56 -11.41 -7.65 -18.75
CA THR A 56 -12.87 -7.79 -18.91
C THR A 56 -13.64 -7.28 -17.69
N SER A 57 -12.94 -7.08 -16.59
CA SER A 57 -13.47 -6.62 -15.31
C SER A 57 -12.43 -5.82 -14.52
N ILE A 58 -12.87 -5.10 -13.49
CA ILE A 58 -11.95 -4.39 -12.59
C ILE A 58 -11.15 -5.38 -11.71
N GLU A 59 -11.64 -6.60 -11.54
CA GLU A 59 -10.96 -7.69 -10.85
C GLU A 59 -9.68 -8.12 -11.57
N ASP A 60 -9.68 -8.14 -12.90
CA ASP A 60 -8.53 -8.53 -13.73
C ASP A 60 -7.33 -7.59 -13.53
N ILE A 61 -7.60 -6.36 -13.10
CA ILE A 61 -6.63 -5.29 -12.85
C ILE A 61 -6.71 -4.76 -11.42
N ALA A 62 -7.24 -5.56 -10.50
CA ALA A 62 -7.34 -5.15 -9.11
C ALA A 62 -5.93 -4.91 -8.54
N PRO A 63 -5.74 -3.84 -7.75
CA PRO A 63 -4.48 -3.59 -7.11
C PRO A 63 -4.16 -4.70 -6.11
N THR A 64 -2.89 -5.07 -6.04
CA THR A 64 -2.39 -6.08 -5.11
C THR A 64 -1.77 -5.43 -3.88
N VAL A 65 -2.28 -5.80 -2.69
CA VAL A 65 -1.67 -5.46 -1.40
C VAL A 65 -1.22 -6.77 -0.77
N LEU A 66 0.03 -7.16 -1.04
CA LEU A 66 0.55 -8.48 -0.64
C LEU A 66 1.13 -8.48 0.77
N ARG A 67 1.58 -7.33 1.27
CA ARG A 67 2.22 -7.20 2.58
C ARG A 67 1.87 -5.84 3.18
N HIS A 68 1.79 -5.79 4.51
CA HIS A 68 1.74 -4.53 5.25
C HIS A 68 3.10 -3.83 5.20
N SER A 69 3.11 -2.54 5.53
CA SER A 69 4.35 -1.85 5.86
C SER A 69 5.04 -2.56 7.03
N PRO A 70 6.37 -2.80 6.95
CA PRO A 70 7.08 -3.51 7.99
C PRO A 70 7.17 -2.67 9.27
N LEU A 71 7.31 -3.34 10.41
CA LEU A 71 7.73 -2.70 11.66
C LEU A 71 9.18 -2.20 11.55
N VAL A 72 9.59 -1.36 12.49
CA VAL A 72 10.96 -0.86 12.55
C VAL A 72 11.91 -2.02 12.77
N GLY A 73 12.78 -2.27 11.80
CA GLY A 73 13.77 -3.35 11.88
C GLY A 73 13.21 -4.77 11.74
N GLN A 74 11.94 -4.95 11.38
CA GLN A 74 11.29 -6.28 11.27
C GLN A 74 12.13 -7.31 10.49
N HIS A 75 12.81 -6.86 9.43
CA HIS A 75 13.63 -7.71 8.55
C HIS A 75 15.14 -7.50 8.73
N SER A 76 15.58 -6.75 9.75
CA SER A 76 17.01 -6.42 9.91
C SER A 76 17.89 -7.66 10.08
N ALA A 77 17.49 -8.60 10.94
CA ALA A 77 18.24 -9.85 11.13
C ALA A 77 18.21 -10.74 9.87
N GLU A 78 17.05 -10.87 9.22
CA GLU A 78 16.86 -11.63 7.98
C GLU A 78 17.81 -11.14 6.88
N ILE A 79 17.79 -9.82 6.61
CA ILE A 79 18.62 -9.20 5.57
C ILE A 79 20.11 -9.38 5.87
N LEU A 80 20.56 -9.24 7.13
CA LEU A 80 21.98 -9.41 7.46
C LEU A 80 22.46 -10.85 7.26
N LEU A 81 21.66 -11.84 7.67
CA LEU A 81 21.98 -13.26 7.46
C LEU A 81 22.05 -13.59 5.97
N GLU A 82 21.13 -13.09 5.15
CA GLU A 82 21.15 -13.26 3.69
C GLU A 82 22.40 -12.65 3.04
N ASN A 83 22.98 -11.61 3.67
CA ASN A 83 24.20 -10.94 3.20
C ASN A 83 25.48 -11.49 3.85
N GLY A 84 25.42 -12.65 4.52
CA GLY A 84 26.60 -13.39 4.97
C GLY A 84 27.09 -13.07 6.39
N TYR A 85 26.34 -12.27 7.16
CA TYR A 85 26.62 -12.13 8.60
C TYR A 85 26.31 -13.43 9.32
N THR A 86 27.08 -13.75 10.35
CA THR A 86 26.77 -14.90 11.20
C THR A 86 25.70 -14.56 12.23
N GLN A 87 25.08 -15.60 12.81
CA GLN A 87 24.12 -15.42 13.90
C GLN A 87 24.76 -14.69 15.10
N GLU A 88 26.04 -14.98 15.39
CA GLU A 88 26.79 -14.35 16.47
C GLU A 88 27.03 -12.86 16.20
N GLU A 89 27.32 -12.48 14.96
CA GLU A 89 27.49 -11.08 14.58
C GLU A 89 26.17 -10.32 14.69
N VAL A 90 25.07 -10.89 14.19
CA VAL A 90 23.74 -10.28 14.31
C VAL A 90 23.33 -10.10 15.77
N ALA A 91 23.57 -11.11 16.61
CA ALA A 91 23.29 -11.03 18.05
C ALA A 91 24.11 -9.93 18.73
N ARG A 92 25.39 -9.76 18.34
CA ARG A 92 26.25 -8.68 18.84
C ARG A 92 25.70 -7.31 18.43
N LEU A 93 25.29 -7.14 17.17
CA LEU A 93 24.72 -5.87 16.67
C LEU A 93 23.41 -5.49 17.38
N LEU A 94 22.56 -6.48 17.68
CA LEU A 94 21.36 -6.28 18.50
C LEU A 94 21.70 -5.85 19.92
N ALA A 95 22.67 -6.53 20.56
CA ALA A 95 23.09 -6.21 21.93
C ALA A 95 23.72 -4.80 22.03
N GLU A 96 24.46 -4.40 21.01
CA GLU A 96 25.04 -3.06 20.88
C GLU A 96 24.02 -1.99 20.41
N GLN A 97 22.76 -2.38 20.19
CA GLN A 97 21.66 -1.52 19.71
C GLN A 97 21.96 -0.82 18.37
N ILE A 98 22.80 -1.43 17.53
CA ILE A 98 23.13 -0.94 16.19
C ILE A 98 21.98 -1.25 15.22
N ILE A 99 21.27 -2.36 15.46
CA ILE A 99 20.07 -2.76 14.72
C ILE A 99 18.93 -3.02 15.71
N SER A 100 17.69 -2.94 15.23
CA SER A 100 16.48 -3.33 15.97
C SER A 100 15.73 -4.43 15.23
N VAL A 101 14.90 -5.19 15.94
CA VAL A 101 13.96 -6.15 15.38
C VAL A 101 12.67 -6.06 16.18
N ASP A 102 11.75 -5.20 15.75
CA ASP A 102 10.44 -5.10 16.38
C ASP A 102 9.56 -6.28 15.97
N GLN A 103 8.73 -6.76 16.92
CA GLN A 103 7.75 -7.83 16.70
C GLN A 103 6.38 -7.35 17.15
N TYR A 104 5.35 -7.81 16.42
CA TYR A 104 3.94 -7.50 16.67
C TYR A 104 3.33 -8.45 17.71
#